data_AF-A0A7J7VBE2-F1
#
_entry.id   AF-A0A7J7VBE2-F1
#
_cell.length_a   1.000
_cell.length_b   1.000
_cell.length_c   1.000
_cell.angle_alpha   90.00
_cell.angle_beta   90.00
_cell.angle_gamma   90.00
#
_symmetry.space_group_name_H-M   'P 1'
#
loop_
_entity.id
_entity.type
_entity.pdbx_description
1 polymer ?
#
loop_
_entity_poly.entity_id
_entity_poly.type
_entity_poly.pdbx_seq_one_letter_code
_entity_poly.pdbx_strand_id
1 'polypeptide(L)'
;MEPSGGEQEPGAVRLLDLPWEDVLLPHVLSRVSLCQLLRLQRVSRAFRALVQLHLAGLRRFDAAQVGPQIPRAALAWLLRDAERLQELALAPCHEWLSDEDLVPVLARNPQLRSVALAGCGQLSRRTLGALAEGCPRLQRLSLAHCDWVDGLALRGLADRCPALEELDLTACRQIKDEAIVYLAQRRGAGLRSLSLAVNANVGDTAVQELARNCPELEHLDLTGCLRVGSDGVRTLAEHCPALRSLRVRHCHHVAEPSLSRLRKRGVDIDVEPPLHQALVLLQDMAGFAPFVNLQV
;
A
#
# COMPACT_ATOMS: atom_id res chain seq x y z
N MET A 1 33.84 52.65 14.25
CA MET A 1 34.81 52.26 13.20
C MET A 1 34.84 50.75 13.17
N GLU A 2 34.82 50.24 11.95
CA GLU A 2 34.46 48.89 11.49
C GLU A 2 35.15 47.74 12.24
N PRO A 3 34.48 46.59 12.47
CA PRO A 3 35.19 45.37 12.77
C PRO A 3 35.73 44.79 11.44
N SER A 4 37.02 45.02 11.23
CA SER A 4 38.00 44.03 10.76
C SER A 4 37.48 42.97 9.79
N GLY A 5 37.80 43.16 8.51
CA GLY A 5 37.66 42.17 7.46
C GLY A 5 38.39 40.87 7.83
N GLY A 6 37.64 39.78 7.88
CA GLY A 6 38.20 38.45 7.87
C GLY A 6 38.78 38.18 6.48
N GLU A 7 40.09 37.98 6.42
CA GLU A 7 40.78 37.43 5.26
C GLU A 7 40.10 36.11 4.85
N GLN A 8 39.52 36.08 3.65
CA GLN A 8 39.05 34.84 3.03
C GLN A 8 40.27 34.09 2.50
N GLU A 9 40.56 32.91 3.08
CA GLU A 9 41.60 32.02 2.58
C GLU A 9 41.38 31.71 1.08
N PRO A 10 42.36 32.01 0.20
CA PRO A 10 42.25 31.74 -1.23
C PRO A 10 42.43 30.23 -1.44
N GLY A 11 41.34 29.48 -1.40
CA GLY A 11 41.34 28.03 -1.63
C GLY A 11 40.30 27.23 -0.84
N ALA A 12 39.59 27.84 0.11
CA ALA A 12 38.55 27.15 0.88
C ALA A 12 37.26 26.99 0.04
N VAL A 13 37.12 25.87 -0.68
CA VAL A 13 35.86 25.50 -1.36
C VAL A 13 34.79 25.26 -0.31
N ARG A 14 33.73 26.08 -0.29
CA ARG A 14 32.60 25.85 0.61
C ARG A 14 31.62 24.89 -0.05
N LEU A 15 30.92 24.09 0.76
CA LEU A 15 29.97 23.09 0.26
C LEU A 15 28.94 23.68 -0.71
N LEU A 16 28.43 24.89 -0.44
CA LEU A 16 27.41 25.54 -1.26
C LEU A 16 27.95 26.15 -2.57
N ASP A 17 29.27 26.20 -2.74
CA ASP A 17 29.92 26.67 -3.97
C ASP A 17 29.98 25.56 -5.03
N LEU A 18 29.70 24.30 -4.63
CA LEU A 18 29.56 23.17 -5.56
C LEU A 18 28.27 23.29 -6.39
N PRO A 19 28.22 22.81 -7.65
CA PRO A 19 27.01 22.84 -8.47
C PRO A 19 25.83 22.11 -7.81
N TRP A 20 24.69 22.78 -7.71
CA TRP A 20 23.55 22.26 -6.97
C TRP A 20 22.93 21.04 -7.66
N GLU A 21 22.61 21.16 -8.95
CA GLU A 21 21.93 20.11 -9.71
C GLU A 21 22.82 18.93 -10.08
N ASP A 22 24.11 19.18 -10.33
CA ASP A 22 25.04 18.12 -10.77
C ASP A 22 25.72 17.40 -9.62
N VAL A 23 25.91 18.08 -8.48
CA VAL A 23 26.70 17.55 -7.35
C VAL A 23 25.86 17.45 -6.09
N LEU A 24 25.37 18.57 -5.55
CA LEU A 24 24.75 18.56 -4.21
C LEU A 24 23.45 17.77 -4.15
N LEU A 25 22.54 17.95 -5.11
CA LEU A 25 21.25 17.26 -5.13
C LEU A 25 21.41 15.74 -5.36
N PRO A 26 22.08 15.26 -6.45
CA PRO A 26 22.16 13.84 -6.76
C PRO A 26 23.14 13.05 -5.88
N HIS A 27 24.22 13.67 -5.37
CA HIS A 27 25.28 12.93 -4.67
C HIS A 27 25.32 13.17 -3.16
N VAL A 28 24.89 14.36 -2.69
CA VAL A 28 24.90 14.69 -1.25
C VAL A 28 23.52 14.51 -0.64
N LEU A 29 22.53 15.31 -1.07
CA LEU A 29 21.19 15.32 -0.46
C LEU A 29 20.42 14.01 -0.65
N SER A 30 20.67 13.29 -1.76
CA SER A 30 20.09 11.96 -1.99
C SER A 30 20.44 10.91 -0.93
N ARG A 31 21.52 11.13 -0.17
CA ARG A 31 22.00 10.24 0.90
C ARG A 31 21.58 10.71 2.29
N VAL A 32 20.94 11.87 2.39
CA VAL A 32 20.53 12.48 3.67
C VAL A 32 19.08 12.11 3.93
N SER A 33 18.77 11.67 5.15
CA SER A 33 17.39 11.34 5.53
C SER A 33 16.48 12.58 5.51
N LEU A 34 15.16 12.38 5.28
CA LEU A 34 14.17 13.48 5.32
C LEU A 34 14.24 14.28 6.64
N CYS A 35 14.42 13.60 7.78
CA CYS A 35 14.58 14.27 9.08
C CYS A 35 15.83 15.19 9.13
N GLN A 36 16.95 14.73 8.57
CA GLN A 36 18.18 15.54 8.50
C GLN A 36 18.06 16.69 7.49
N LEU A 37 17.39 16.49 6.36
CA LEU A 37 17.09 17.54 5.39
C LEU A 37 16.26 18.67 6.02
N LEU A 38 15.29 18.34 6.86
CA LEU A 38 14.51 19.31 7.63
C LEU A 38 15.37 20.12 8.62
N ARG A 39 16.37 19.49 9.25
CA ARG A 39 17.32 20.20 10.12
C ARG A 39 18.24 21.12 9.32
N LEU A 40 18.70 20.69 8.15
CA LEU A 40 19.55 21.47 7.25
C LEU A 40 18.91 22.79 6.80
N GLN A 41 17.58 22.81 6.63
CA GLN A 41 16.85 24.04 6.27
C GLN A 41 16.99 25.16 7.30
N ARG A 42 17.27 24.82 8.56
CA ARG A 42 17.41 25.80 9.65
C ARG A 42 18.80 26.43 9.69
N VAL A 43 19.75 25.92 8.90
CA VAL A 43 21.14 26.38 8.89
C VAL A 43 21.31 27.71 8.14
N SER A 44 20.72 27.85 6.95
CA SER A 44 20.80 29.09 6.16
C SER A 44 19.69 29.18 5.10
N ARG A 45 19.48 30.39 4.54
CA ARG A 45 18.56 30.60 3.40
C ARG A 45 18.95 29.76 2.18
N ALA A 46 20.24 29.59 1.94
CA ALA A 46 20.76 28.78 0.83
C ALA A 46 20.46 27.29 1.04
N PHE A 47 20.69 26.74 2.24
CA PHE A 47 20.31 25.36 2.53
C PHE A 47 18.80 25.15 2.45
N ARG A 48 17.99 26.12 2.87
CA ARG A 48 16.53 26.05 2.70
C ARG A 48 16.13 25.95 1.22
N ALA A 49 16.73 26.75 0.34
CA ALA A 49 16.48 26.71 -1.10
C ALA A 49 16.95 25.38 -1.72
N LEU A 50 18.15 24.93 -1.36
CA LEU A 50 18.72 23.66 -1.81
C LEU A 50 17.83 22.48 -1.43
N VAL A 51 17.34 22.44 -0.18
CA VAL A 51 16.44 21.37 0.25
C VAL A 51 15.09 21.46 -0.48
N GLN A 52 14.54 22.65 -0.74
CA GLN A 52 13.31 22.78 -1.53
C GLN A 52 13.46 22.24 -2.96
N LEU A 53 14.57 22.55 -3.62
CA LEU A 53 14.88 21.97 -4.94
C LEU A 53 14.99 20.44 -4.89
N HIS A 54 15.60 19.91 -3.83
CA HIS A 54 15.66 18.46 -3.61
C HIS A 54 14.26 17.85 -3.44
N LEU A 55 13.42 18.47 -2.59
CA LEU A 55 12.06 18.03 -2.32
C LEU A 55 11.18 18.03 -3.58
N ALA A 56 11.35 19.04 -4.45
CA ALA A 56 10.66 19.10 -5.75
C ALA A 56 11.01 17.92 -6.67
N GLY A 57 12.24 17.41 -6.56
CA GLY A 57 12.72 16.25 -7.31
C GLY A 57 12.38 14.89 -6.70
N LEU A 58 11.75 14.84 -5.51
CA LEU A 58 11.47 13.57 -4.83
C LEU A 58 10.46 12.73 -5.59
N ARG A 59 10.74 11.43 -5.64
CA ARG A 59 9.83 10.40 -6.16
C ARG A 59 9.09 9.67 -5.05
N ARG A 60 9.63 9.67 -3.84
CA ARG A 60 9.08 8.95 -2.70
C ARG A 60 9.03 9.89 -1.51
N PHE A 61 7.86 9.99 -0.90
CA PHE A 61 7.67 10.70 0.34
C PHE A 61 6.99 9.79 1.35
N ASP A 62 7.64 9.56 2.47
CA ASP A 62 7.10 8.80 3.58
C ASP A 62 7.17 9.65 4.84
N ALA A 63 5.99 10.06 5.33
CA ALA A 63 5.85 10.84 6.53
C ALA A 63 6.46 10.15 7.77
N ALA A 64 6.51 8.81 7.81
CA ALA A 64 7.07 8.09 8.94
C ALA A 64 8.57 8.38 9.14
N GLN A 65 9.27 8.76 8.06
CA GLN A 65 10.70 9.11 8.09
C GLN A 65 10.97 10.51 8.66
N VAL A 66 9.94 11.37 8.73
CA VAL A 66 10.07 12.71 9.32
C VAL A 66 9.90 12.62 10.83
N GLY A 67 8.93 11.85 11.29
CA GLY A 67 8.65 11.62 12.70
C GLY A 67 7.19 11.20 12.94
N PRO A 68 6.85 10.85 14.19
CA PRO A 68 5.51 10.36 14.54
C PRO A 68 4.42 11.43 14.44
N GLN A 69 4.78 12.72 14.51
CA GLN A 69 3.85 13.84 14.40
C GLN A 69 4.45 14.92 13.50
N ILE A 70 3.93 15.02 12.28
CA ILE A 70 4.26 16.12 11.35
C ILE A 70 3.21 17.22 11.54
N PRO A 71 3.60 18.48 11.79
CA PRO A 71 2.67 19.59 11.77
C PRO A 71 2.10 19.85 10.36
N ARG A 72 0.83 20.24 10.26
CA ARG A 72 0.17 20.55 8.98
C ARG A 72 0.95 21.51 8.09
N ALA A 73 1.46 22.60 8.67
CA ALA A 73 2.27 23.58 7.94
C ALA A 73 3.59 23.00 7.41
N ALA A 74 4.17 22.03 8.12
CA ALA A 74 5.40 21.35 7.68
C ALA A 74 5.12 20.44 6.49
N LEU A 75 4.03 19.66 6.51
CA LEU A 75 3.62 18.84 5.37
C LEU A 75 3.35 19.71 4.14
N ALA A 76 2.58 20.79 4.30
CA ALA A 76 2.27 21.71 3.21
C ALA A 76 3.52 22.33 2.59
N TRP A 77 4.55 22.62 3.40
CA TRP A 77 5.83 23.13 2.92
C TRP A 77 6.67 22.03 2.25
N LEU A 78 6.66 20.81 2.78
CA LEU A 78 7.40 19.66 2.23
C LEU A 78 6.89 19.24 0.85
N LEU A 79 5.57 19.25 0.66
CA LEU A 79 4.91 18.85 -0.57
C LEU A 79 4.60 20.03 -1.50
N ARG A 80 5.04 21.24 -1.13
CA ARG A 80 4.72 22.47 -1.87
C ARG A 80 5.14 22.42 -3.32
N ASP A 81 6.34 21.95 -3.63
CA ASP A 81 6.88 21.95 -4.98
C ASP A 81 7.07 20.52 -5.53
N ALA A 82 6.48 19.53 -4.86
CA ALA A 82 6.58 18.14 -5.24
C ALA A 82 5.65 17.83 -6.42
N GLU A 83 6.24 17.65 -7.61
CA GLU A 83 5.53 17.40 -8.87
C GLU A 83 5.95 16.08 -9.55
N ARG A 84 6.82 15.30 -8.89
CA ARG A 84 7.40 14.07 -9.43
C ARG A 84 7.19 12.85 -8.53
N LEU A 85 6.28 12.95 -7.56
CA LEU A 85 5.99 11.88 -6.61
C LEU A 85 5.39 10.66 -7.32
N GLN A 86 5.95 9.51 -7.00
CA GLN A 86 5.51 8.18 -7.42
C GLN A 86 4.98 7.38 -6.22
N GLU A 87 5.51 7.62 -5.02
CA GLU A 87 5.08 6.97 -3.79
C GLU A 87 4.84 8.02 -2.70
N LEU A 88 3.67 7.96 -2.08
CA LEU A 88 3.22 8.89 -1.06
C LEU A 88 2.61 8.13 0.12
N ALA A 89 3.27 8.15 1.27
CA ALA A 89 2.78 7.56 2.51
C ALA A 89 2.55 8.65 3.57
N LEU A 90 1.30 8.77 4.03
CA LEU A 90 0.85 9.81 4.96
C LEU A 90 0.16 9.26 6.22
N ALA A 91 0.31 7.96 6.51
CA ALA A 91 -0.31 7.33 7.68
C ALA A 91 -0.03 8.04 9.03
N PRO A 92 1.17 8.60 9.31
CA PRO A 92 1.40 9.39 10.53
C PRO A 92 0.58 10.68 10.63
N CYS A 93 0.05 11.20 9.52
CA CYS A 93 -0.74 12.43 9.48
C CYS A 93 -2.24 12.20 9.70
N HIS A 94 -2.65 10.97 10.04
CA HIS A 94 -4.03 10.52 10.01
C HIS A 94 -5.01 11.34 10.88
N GLU A 95 -4.55 11.95 11.97
CA GLU A 95 -5.41 12.70 12.90
C GLU A 95 -5.95 14.02 12.32
N TRP A 96 -5.19 14.69 11.44
CA TRP A 96 -5.52 16.05 10.97
C TRP A 96 -5.54 16.19 9.44
N LEU A 97 -5.09 15.19 8.69
CA LEU A 97 -5.01 15.24 7.23
C LEU A 97 -6.41 15.32 6.60
N SER A 98 -6.68 16.45 5.94
CA SER A 98 -7.95 16.74 5.28
C SER A 98 -7.83 16.73 3.75
N ASP A 99 -8.98 16.68 3.05
CA ASP A 99 -9.02 16.76 1.59
C ASP A 99 -8.28 18.01 1.05
N GLU A 100 -8.38 19.16 1.74
CA GLU A 100 -7.74 20.43 1.34
C GLU A 100 -6.22 20.34 1.27
N ASP A 101 -5.61 19.47 2.08
CA ASP A 101 -4.15 19.30 2.11
C ASP A 101 -3.68 18.33 1.02
N LEU A 102 -4.50 17.30 0.73
CA LEU A 102 -4.09 16.17 -0.09
C LEU A 102 -4.51 16.33 -1.56
N VAL A 103 -5.72 16.82 -1.84
CA VAL A 103 -6.25 16.95 -3.20
C VAL A 103 -5.31 17.76 -4.12
N PRO A 104 -4.74 18.92 -3.70
CA PRO A 104 -3.79 19.65 -4.53
C PRO A 104 -2.52 18.85 -4.85
N VAL A 105 -2.04 18.05 -3.89
CA VAL A 105 -0.85 17.20 -4.08
C VAL A 105 -1.16 16.09 -5.09
N LEU A 106 -2.32 15.45 -4.98
CA LEU A 106 -2.73 14.40 -5.91
C LEU A 106 -2.87 14.93 -7.35
N ALA A 107 -3.51 16.10 -7.51
CA ALA A 107 -3.71 16.72 -8.82
C ALA A 107 -2.38 17.09 -9.52
N ARG A 108 -1.33 17.42 -8.76
CA ARG A 108 -0.01 17.77 -9.29
C ARG A 108 0.89 16.58 -9.58
N ASN A 109 0.51 15.38 -9.16
CA ASN A 109 1.36 14.20 -9.26
C ASN A 109 0.69 13.06 -10.05
N PRO A 110 0.51 13.21 -11.38
CA PRO A 110 -0.16 12.21 -12.21
C PRO A 110 0.63 10.91 -12.39
N GLN A 111 1.91 10.93 -12.03
CA GLN A 111 2.78 9.76 -12.02
C GLN A 111 2.75 8.95 -10.70
N LEU A 112 1.87 9.29 -9.75
CA LEU A 112 1.69 8.52 -8.53
C LEU A 112 1.32 7.06 -8.86
N ARG A 113 2.05 6.14 -8.23
CA ARG A 113 1.90 4.69 -8.34
C ARG A 113 1.50 4.06 -7.02
N SER A 114 1.93 4.63 -5.89
CA SER A 114 1.65 4.10 -4.56
C SER A 114 1.18 5.20 -3.64
N VAL A 115 0.03 5.01 -3.01
CA VAL A 115 -0.54 5.95 -2.05
C VAL A 115 -0.99 5.18 -0.80
N ALA A 116 -0.51 5.59 0.38
CA ALA A 116 -0.89 4.99 1.66
C ALA A 116 -1.49 6.06 2.58
N LEU A 117 -2.79 5.91 2.87
CA LEU A 117 -3.60 6.84 3.66
C LEU A 117 -4.26 6.13 4.85
N ALA A 118 -3.62 5.07 5.36
CA ALA A 118 -4.16 4.28 6.45
C ALA A 118 -4.50 5.15 7.67
N GLY A 119 -5.70 4.94 8.23
CA GLY A 119 -6.23 5.61 9.41
C GLY A 119 -6.69 7.05 9.20
N CYS A 120 -6.54 7.63 8.00
CA CYS A 120 -6.82 9.06 7.76
C CYS A 120 -8.32 9.35 7.82
N GLY A 121 -8.86 9.61 9.01
CA GLY A 121 -10.30 9.70 9.27
C GLY A 121 -10.97 11.02 8.87
N GLN A 122 -10.18 12.08 8.63
CA GLN A 122 -10.68 13.42 8.22
C GLN A 122 -10.77 13.59 6.70
N LEU A 123 -10.45 12.54 5.94
CA LEU A 123 -10.60 12.53 4.49
C LEU A 123 -12.05 12.18 4.09
N SER A 124 -12.38 12.46 2.83
CA SER A 124 -13.69 12.11 2.28
C SER A 124 -13.59 11.51 0.88
N ARG A 125 -14.75 11.21 0.31
CA ARG A 125 -14.88 10.73 -1.08
C ARG A 125 -14.23 11.68 -2.10
N ARG A 126 -14.06 12.96 -1.75
CA ARG A 126 -13.33 13.93 -2.59
C ARG A 126 -11.90 13.47 -2.86
N THR A 127 -11.20 12.97 -1.85
CA THR A 127 -9.85 12.41 -2.02
C THR A 127 -9.83 11.24 -3.00
N LEU A 128 -10.80 10.31 -2.92
CA LEU A 128 -10.86 9.20 -3.89
C LEU A 128 -11.23 9.66 -5.30
N GLY A 129 -12.12 10.65 -5.42
CA GLY A 129 -12.41 11.31 -6.69
C GLY A 129 -11.16 11.90 -7.32
N ALA A 130 -10.37 12.63 -6.51
CA ALA A 130 -9.11 13.24 -6.91
C ALA A 130 -8.03 12.20 -7.26
N LEU A 131 -7.92 11.09 -6.51
CA LEU A 131 -7.04 9.98 -6.88
C LEU A 131 -7.44 9.39 -8.25
N ALA A 132 -8.73 9.16 -8.44
CA ALA A 132 -9.25 8.57 -9.66
C ALA A 132 -9.10 9.49 -10.87
N GLU A 133 -9.19 10.82 -10.71
CA GLU A 133 -9.00 11.79 -11.81
C GLU A 133 -7.53 12.15 -12.03
N GLY A 134 -6.76 12.31 -10.95
CA GLY A 134 -5.39 12.80 -10.98
C GLY A 134 -4.35 11.70 -11.21
N CYS A 135 -4.59 10.46 -10.78
CA CYS A 135 -3.56 9.41 -10.71
C CYS A 135 -3.93 8.16 -11.55
N PRO A 136 -3.89 8.24 -12.89
CA PRO A 136 -4.25 7.11 -13.76
C PRO A 136 -3.26 5.93 -13.70
N ARG A 137 -2.04 6.17 -13.19
CA ARG A 137 -0.96 5.18 -13.04
C ARG A 137 -0.90 4.55 -11.64
N LEU A 138 -1.93 4.75 -10.82
CA LEU A 138 -1.98 4.21 -9.47
C LEU A 138 -2.00 2.68 -9.51
N GLN A 139 -1.01 2.07 -8.86
CA GLN A 139 -0.83 0.62 -8.77
C GLN A 139 -1.14 0.08 -7.38
N ARG A 140 -0.78 0.82 -6.33
CA ARG A 140 -0.95 0.41 -4.93
C ARG A 140 -1.70 1.47 -4.15
N LEU A 141 -2.75 1.08 -3.46
CA LEU A 141 -3.53 1.98 -2.62
C LEU A 141 -3.85 1.31 -1.29
N SER A 142 -3.42 1.91 -0.18
CA SER A 142 -3.85 1.51 1.16
C SER A 142 -4.78 2.55 1.77
N LEU A 143 -5.97 2.09 2.13
CA LEU A 143 -7.03 2.83 2.80
C LEU A 143 -7.45 2.12 4.09
N ALA A 144 -6.56 1.32 4.69
CA ALA A 144 -6.87 0.61 5.92
C ALA A 144 -7.41 1.56 7.00
N HIS A 145 -8.44 1.15 7.73
CA HIS A 145 -9.08 1.92 8.80
C HIS A 145 -9.70 3.26 8.33
N CYS A 146 -10.06 3.38 7.05
CA CYS A 146 -10.76 4.57 6.52
C CYS A 146 -12.26 4.33 6.41
N ASP A 147 -13.02 4.72 7.44
CA ASP A 147 -14.49 4.54 7.50
C ASP A 147 -15.28 5.36 6.46
N TRP A 148 -14.66 6.35 5.84
CA TRP A 148 -15.26 7.22 4.82
C TRP A 148 -15.25 6.60 3.42
N VAL A 149 -14.58 5.45 3.24
CA VAL A 149 -14.46 4.74 1.96
C VAL A 149 -15.69 3.88 1.72
N ASP A 150 -16.44 4.19 0.67
CA ASP A 150 -17.67 3.49 0.33
C ASP A 150 -17.64 2.92 -1.10
N GLY A 151 -18.67 2.14 -1.42
CA GLY A 151 -18.80 1.53 -2.74
C GLY A 151 -18.87 2.54 -3.90
N LEU A 152 -19.51 3.70 -3.73
CA LEU A 152 -19.58 4.69 -4.81
C LEU A 152 -18.21 5.31 -5.12
N ALA A 153 -17.44 5.66 -4.09
CA ALA A 153 -16.10 6.20 -4.29
C ALA A 153 -15.14 5.14 -4.87
N LEU A 154 -15.29 3.88 -4.46
CA LEU A 154 -14.50 2.77 -5.01
C LEU A 154 -14.77 2.54 -6.51
N ARG A 155 -16.02 2.74 -6.98
CA ARG A 155 -16.35 2.65 -8.42
C ARG A 155 -15.54 3.64 -9.25
N GLY A 156 -15.38 4.88 -8.76
CA GLY A 156 -14.58 5.90 -9.46
C GLY A 156 -13.13 5.47 -9.67
N LEU A 157 -12.50 4.90 -8.64
CA LEU A 157 -11.17 4.30 -8.75
C LEU A 157 -11.15 3.11 -9.72
N ALA A 158 -12.12 2.21 -9.57
CA ALA A 158 -12.29 1.04 -10.40
C ALA A 158 -12.65 1.38 -11.86
N ASP A 159 -13.01 2.60 -12.20
CA ASP A 159 -13.21 3.02 -13.59
C ASP A 159 -11.99 3.76 -14.15
N ARG A 160 -11.28 4.56 -13.34
CA ARG A 160 -10.23 5.47 -13.84
C ARG A 160 -8.77 5.08 -13.54
N CYS A 161 -8.52 4.12 -12.64
CA CYS A 161 -7.17 3.62 -12.35
C CYS A 161 -6.95 2.20 -12.93
N PRO A 162 -6.69 2.03 -14.24
CA PRO A 162 -6.58 0.71 -14.88
C PRO A 162 -5.35 -0.10 -14.44
N ALA A 163 -4.34 0.56 -13.89
CA ALA A 163 -3.10 -0.08 -13.44
C ALA A 163 -3.14 -0.54 -11.98
N LEU A 164 -4.31 -0.53 -11.32
CA LEU A 164 -4.43 -0.89 -9.91
C LEU A 164 -4.18 -2.40 -9.71
N GLU A 165 -3.11 -2.71 -8.98
CA GLU A 165 -2.62 -4.07 -8.72
C GLU A 165 -2.82 -4.47 -7.25
N GLU A 166 -2.64 -3.53 -6.32
CA GLU A 166 -2.75 -3.78 -4.89
C GLU A 166 -3.71 -2.79 -4.23
N LEU A 167 -4.68 -3.34 -3.50
CA LEU A 167 -5.66 -2.55 -2.77
C LEU A 167 -5.85 -3.09 -1.36
N ASP A 168 -5.71 -2.21 -0.38
CA ASP A 168 -5.93 -2.54 1.03
C ASP A 168 -7.13 -1.74 1.56
N LEU A 169 -8.23 -2.46 1.82
CA LEU A 169 -9.48 -1.97 2.39
C LEU A 169 -9.73 -2.56 3.79
N THR A 170 -8.66 -2.88 4.53
CA THR A 170 -8.77 -3.44 5.88
C THR A 170 -9.62 -2.53 6.78
N ALA A 171 -10.61 -3.08 7.46
CA ALA A 171 -11.49 -2.37 8.39
C ALA A 171 -12.22 -1.14 7.78
N CYS A 172 -12.51 -1.15 6.49
CA CYS A 172 -13.36 -0.15 5.82
C CYS A 172 -14.84 -0.51 5.95
N ARG A 173 -15.47 -0.17 7.08
CA ARG A 173 -16.80 -0.70 7.49
C ARG A 173 -17.96 -0.47 6.51
N GLN A 174 -17.85 0.52 5.63
CA GLN A 174 -18.87 0.83 4.62
C GLN A 174 -18.80 -0.06 3.37
N ILE A 175 -17.72 -0.86 3.22
CA ILE A 175 -17.55 -1.78 2.10
C ILE A 175 -18.47 -2.99 2.24
N LYS A 176 -19.11 -3.36 1.13
CA LYS A 176 -20.05 -4.47 0.99
C LYS A 176 -19.74 -5.26 -0.27
N ASP A 177 -20.41 -6.40 -0.41
CA ASP A 177 -20.24 -7.29 -1.56
C ASP A 177 -20.38 -6.55 -2.90
N GLU A 178 -21.37 -5.66 -3.06
CA GLU A 178 -21.64 -4.98 -4.33
C GLU A 178 -20.46 -4.09 -4.79
N ALA A 179 -19.69 -3.54 -3.85
CA ALA A 179 -18.52 -2.73 -4.15
C ALA A 179 -17.36 -3.59 -4.66
N ILE A 180 -17.15 -4.75 -4.04
CA ILE A 180 -16.08 -5.69 -4.40
C ILE A 180 -16.39 -6.41 -5.71
N VAL A 181 -17.65 -6.79 -5.93
CA VAL A 181 -18.12 -7.34 -7.21
C VAL A 181 -17.83 -6.37 -8.34
N TYR A 182 -18.15 -5.08 -8.15
CA TYR A 182 -17.88 -4.06 -9.17
C TYR A 182 -16.38 -3.91 -9.43
N LEU A 183 -15.57 -3.85 -8.37
CA LEU A 183 -14.11 -3.79 -8.48
C LEU A 183 -13.57 -4.98 -9.28
N ALA A 184 -14.00 -6.20 -8.96
CA ALA A 184 -13.58 -7.43 -9.64
C ALA A 184 -13.93 -7.39 -11.14
N GLN A 185 -15.16 -7.00 -11.49
CA GLN A 185 -15.62 -6.94 -12.88
C GLN A 185 -14.88 -5.87 -13.71
N ARG A 186 -14.46 -4.76 -13.09
CA ARG A 186 -13.76 -3.67 -13.79
C ARG A 186 -12.24 -3.78 -13.79
N ARG A 187 -11.65 -4.46 -12.81
CA ARG A 187 -10.20 -4.49 -12.56
C ARG A 187 -9.61 -5.89 -12.44
N GLY A 188 -10.41 -6.93 -12.65
CA GLY A 188 -9.98 -8.28 -12.35
C GLY A 188 -8.73 -8.75 -13.10
N ALA A 189 -8.50 -8.28 -14.33
CA ALA A 189 -7.30 -8.64 -15.09
C ALA A 189 -5.98 -8.11 -14.49
N GLY A 190 -6.00 -7.06 -13.67
CA GLY A 190 -4.79 -6.44 -13.12
C GLY A 190 -4.60 -6.61 -11.62
N LEU A 191 -5.63 -7.05 -10.88
CA LEU A 191 -5.60 -7.09 -9.42
C LEU A 191 -4.82 -8.31 -8.91
N ARG A 192 -3.76 -8.05 -8.17
CA ARG A 192 -2.80 -9.06 -7.63
C ARG A 192 -2.88 -9.21 -6.13
N SER A 193 -3.14 -8.14 -5.40
CA SER A 193 -3.24 -8.15 -3.94
C SER A 193 -4.48 -7.41 -3.49
N LEU A 194 -5.30 -8.06 -2.66
CA LEU A 194 -6.49 -7.44 -2.07
C LEU A 194 -6.58 -7.80 -0.60
N SER A 195 -6.62 -6.80 0.27
CA SER A 195 -7.02 -6.98 1.67
C SER A 195 -8.43 -6.49 1.90
N LEU A 196 -9.29 -7.39 2.39
CA LEU A 196 -10.65 -7.12 2.86
C LEU A 196 -10.79 -7.42 4.36
N ALA A 197 -9.68 -7.58 5.08
CA ALA A 197 -9.70 -7.97 6.48
C ALA A 197 -10.63 -7.08 7.33
N VAL A 198 -11.32 -7.68 8.28
CA VAL A 198 -12.22 -7.03 9.25
C VAL A 198 -13.42 -6.33 8.59
N ASN A 199 -13.78 -6.70 7.35
CA ASN A 199 -15.01 -6.22 6.71
C ASN A 199 -16.15 -7.22 6.91
N ALA A 200 -16.92 -7.04 7.99
CA ALA A 200 -18.04 -7.94 8.35
C ALA A 200 -19.17 -8.05 7.31
N ASN A 201 -19.26 -7.08 6.39
CA ASN A 201 -20.28 -7.04 5.34
C ASN A 201 -19.86 -7.71 4.02
N VAL A 202 -18.64 -8.24 3.96
CA VAL A 202 -18.11 -9.00 2.81
C VAL A 202 -18.30 -10.50 3.06
N GLY A 203 -18.90 -11.20 2.09
CA GLY A 203 -19.15 -12.63 2.13
C GLY A 203 -18.85 -13.36 0.82
N ASP A 204 -19.36 -14.59 0.72
CA ASP A 204 -19.03 -15.49 -0.40
C ASP A 204 -19.38 -14.93 -1.79
N THR A 205 -20.42 -14.09 -1.90
CA THR A 205 -20.77 -13.45 -3.19
C THR A 205 -19.62 -12.62 -3.74
N ALA A 206 -18.98 -11.79 -2.91
CA ALA A 206 -17.82 -11.01 -3.33
C ALA A 206 -16.62 -11.90 -3.67
N VAL A 207 -16.36 -12.91 -2.84
CA VAL A 207 -15.22 -13.83 -3.01
C VAL A 207 -15.35 -14.64 -4.30
N GLN A 208 -16.55 -15.11 -4.63
CA GLN A 208 -16.82 -15.84 -5.87
C GLN A 208 -16.61 -14.96 -7.11
N GLU A 209 -17.05 -13.69 -7.06
CA GLU A 209 -16.85 -12.76 -8.17
C GLU A 209 -15.37 -12.34 -8.31
N LEU A 210 -14.65 -12.17 -7.21
CA LEU A 210 -13.18 -12.02 -7.24
C LEU A 210 -12.54 -13.24 -7.90
N ALA A 211 -12.94 -14.45 -7.50
CA ALA A 211 -12.38 -15.67 -8.04
C ALA A 211 -12.56 -15.79 -9.56
N ARG A 212 -13.74 -15.44 -10.07
CA ARG A 212 -14.09 -15.55 -11.49
C ARG A 212 -13.44 -14.49 -12.37
N ASN A 213 -13.29 -13.27 -11.84
CA ASN A 213 -12.82 -12.13 -12.64
C ASN A 213 -11.33 -11.82 -12.43
N CYS A 214 -10.72 -12.28 -11.33
CA CYS A 214 -9.33 -11.98 -10.96
C CYS A 214 -8.39 -13.20 -11.02
N PRO A 215 -8.04 -13.70 -12.22
CA PRO A 215 -7.17 -14.88 -12.36
C PRO A 215 -5.71 -14.63 -11.94
N GLU A 216 -5.25 -13.38 -11.96
CA GLU A 216 -3.91 -12.94 -11.54
C GLU A 216 -3.80 -12.66 -10.03
N LEU A 217 -4.86 -12.89 -9.25
CA LEU A 217 -4.84 -12.62 -7.81
C LEU A 217 -3.85 -13.55 -7.11
N GLU A 218 -2.81 -12.97 -6.50
CA GLU A 218 -1.74 -13.67 -5.79
C GLU A 218 -1.94 -13.66 -4.27
N HIS A 219 -2.48 -12.57 -3.73
CA HIS A 219 -2.65 -12.36 -2.29
C HIS A 219 -4.08 -11.92 -1.98
N LEU A 220 -4.76 -12.67 -1.11
CA LEU A 220 -6.09 -12.31 -0.64
C LEU A 220 -6.17 -12.43 0.88
N ASP A 221 -6.49 -11.33 1.55
CA ASP A 221 -6.70 -11.29 2.99
C ASP A 221 -8.18 -11.11 3.32
N LEU A 222 -8.79 -12.15 3.89
CA LEU A 222 -10.18 -12.20 4.35
C LEU A 222 -10.27 -12.30 5.87
N THR A 223 -9.17 -12.03 6.60
CA THR A 223 -9.11 -12.20 8.05
C THR A 223 -10.28 -11.48 8.74
N GLY A 224 -11.08 -12.18 9.54
CA GLY A 224 -12.22 -11.58 10.26
C GLY A 224 -13.43 -11.22 9.38
N CYS A 225 -13.49 -11.65 8.12
CA CYS A 225 -14.69 -11.56 7.30
C CYS A 225 -15.68 -12.66 7.71
N LEU A 226 -16.57 -12.34 8.66
CA LEU A 226 -17.45 -13.31 9.32
C LEU A 226 -18.48 -14.00 8.39
N ARG A 227 -18.80 -13.37 7.26
CA ARG A 227 -19.75 -13.88 6.26
C ARG A 227 -19.07 -14.69 5.14
N VAL A 228 -17.75 -14.81 5.15
CA VAL A 228 -17.01 -15.68 4.23
C VAL A 228 -17.05 -17.11 4.74
N GLY A 229 -17.39 -18.02 3.83
CA GLY A 229 -17.54 -19.43 4.08
C GLY A 229 -16.76 -20.29 3.08
N SER A 230 -16.99 -21.60 3.21
CA SER A 230 -16.28 -22.62 2.44
C SER A 230 -16.56 -22.58 0.93
N ASP A 231 -17.71 -22.02 0.52
CA ASP A 231 -18.09 -21.98 -0.90
C ASP A 231 -17.30 -20.92 -1.66
N GLY A 232 -17.11 -19.73 -1.07
CA GLY A 232 -16.23 -18.69 -1.65
C GLY A 232 -14.79 -19.19 -1.80
N VAL A 233 -14.26 -19.83 -0.76
CA VAL A 233 -12.91 -20.42 -0.78
C VAL A 233 -12.77 -21.52 -1.83
N ARG A 234 -13.79 -22.37 -2.02
CA ARG A 234 -13.78 -23.40 -3.08
C ARG A 234 -13.68 -22.75 -4.46
N THR A 235 -14.43 -21.67 -4.71
CA THR A 235 -14.38 -20.97 -6.00
C THR A 235 -13.01 -20.33 -6.24
N LEU A 236 -12.36 -19.77 -5.22
CA LEU A 236 -10.96 -19.29 -5.32
C LEU A 236 -10.01 -20.43 -5.71
N ALA A 237 -10.16 -21.60 -5.10
CA ALA A 237 -9.33 -22.77 -5.40
C ALA A 237 -9.46 -23.24 -6.86
N GLU A 238 -10.63 -23.01 -7.48
CA GLU A 238 -10.96 -23.40 -8.84
C GLU A 238 -10.54 -22.36 -9.89
N HIS A 239 -10.69 -21.06 -9.60
CA HIS A 239 -10.59 -20.00 -10.62
C HIS A 239 -9.39 -19.05 -10.46
N CYS A 240 -8.69 -19.07 -9.32
CA CYS A 240 -7.47 -18.27 -9.11
C CYS A 240 -6.22 -19.16 -9.14
N PRO A 241 -5.64 -19.47 -10.31
CA PRO A 241 -4.43 -20.30 -10.41
C PRO A 241 -3.18 -19.61 -9.86
N ALA A 242 -3.12 -18.27 -9.89
CA ALA A 242 -1.98 -17.47 -9.43
C ALA A 242 -1.94 -17.27 -7.90
N LEU A 243 -2.98 -17.67 -7.15
CA LEU A 243 -3.08 -17.44 -5.72
C LEU A 243 -1.92 -18.10 -4.97
N ARG A 244 -1.19 -17.31 -4.17
CA ARG A 244 -0.02 -17.72 -3.38
C ARG A 244 -0.24 -17.60 -1.89
N SER A 245 -1.07 -16.65 -1.45
CA SER A 245 -1.38 -16.45 -0.03
C SER A 245 -2.87 -16.17 0.15
N LEU A 246 -3.50 -16.89 1.09
CA LEU A 246 -4.89 -16.70 1.48
C LEU A 246 -4.96 -16.61 3.01
N ARG A 247 -5.39 -15.46 3.53
CA ARG A 247 -5.65 -15.31 4.97
C ARG A 247 -7.13 -15.42 5.28
N VAL A 248 -7.49 -16.34 6.15
CA VAL A 248 -8.88 -16.67 6.56
C VAL A 248 -9.01 -16.87 8.07
N ARG A 249 -8.03 -16.42 8.87
CA ARG A 249 -8.18 -16.39 10.33
C ARG A 249 -9.47 -15.67 10.73
N HIS A 250 -10.15 -16.21 11.74
CA HIS A 250 -11.43 -15.70 12.21
C HIS A 250 -12.59 -15.73 11.18
N CYS A 251 -12.47 -16.48 10.07
CA CYS A 251 -13.59 -16.85 9.21
C CYS A 251 -14.22 -18.17 9.69
N HIS A 252 -15.13 -18.10 10.64
CA HIS A 252 -15.68 -19.28 11.34
C HIS A 252 -16.45 -20.28 10.45
N HIS A 253 -16.87 -19.87 9.24
CA HIS A 253 -17.61 -20.71 8.29
C HIS A 253 -16.70 -21.36 7.22
N VAL A 254 -15.38 -21.13 7.30
CA VAL A 254 -14.38 -21.76 6.42
C VAL A 254 -13.93 -23.08 7.05
N ALA A 255 -14.27 -24.19 6.40
CA ALA A 255 -13.93 -25.53 6.83
C ALA A 255 -12.72 -26.07 6.05
N GLU A 256 -11.91 -26.90 6.71
CA GLU A 256 -10.70 -27.50 6.17
C GLU A 256 -10.85 -28.11 4.76
N PRO A 257 -11.92 -28.85 4.41
CA PRO A 257 -12.06 -29.44 3.08
C PRO A 257 -11.98 -28.41 1.95
N SER A 258 -12.42 -27.17 2.18
CA SER A 258 -12.33 -26.08 1.19
C SER A 258 -10.90 -25.57 0.98
N LEU A 259 -10.03 -25.67 2.00
CA LEU A 259 -8.64 -25.23 1.97
C LEU A 259 -7.68 -26.30 1.42
N SER A 260 -8.06 -27.57 1.52
CA SER A 260 -7.24 -28.72 1.12
C SER A 260 -6.66 -28.61 -0.31
N ARG A 261 -7.46 -28.14 -1.28
CA ARG A 261 -7.01 -27.93 -2.67
C ARG A 261 -5.96 -26.84 -2.80
N LEU A 262 -6.14 -25.74 -2.06
CA LEU A 262 -5.19 -24.62 -2.05
C LEU A 262 -3.87 -25.03 -1.39
N ARG A 263 -3.91 -25.78 -0.29
CA ARG A 263 -2.70 -26.32 0.35
C ARG A 263 -1.91 -27.26 -0.56
N LYS A 264 -2.59 -28.14 -1.29
CA LYS A 264 -1.95 -29.02 -2.28
C LYS A 264 -1.25 -28.23 -3.41
N ARG A 265 -1.74 -27.04 -3.72
CA ARG A 265 -1.12 -26.12 -4.69
C ARG A 265 0.04 -25.30 -4.09
N GLY A 266 0.33 -25.44 -2.81
CA GLY A 266 1.38 -24.69 -2.12
C GLY A 266 1.00 -23.27 -1.73
N VAL A 267 -0.30 -22.97 -1.62
CA VAL A 267 -0.79 -21.67 -1.15
C VAL A 267 -0.54 -21.52 0.35
N ASP A 268 0.11 -20.43 0.74
CA ASP A 268 0.32 -20.04 2.13
C ASP A 268 -1.02 -19.66 2.78
N ILE A 269 -1.43 -20.42 3.79
CA ILE A 269 -2.70 -20.24 4.50
C ILE A 269 -2.41 -20.05 5.99
N ASP A 270 -2.97 -19.00 6.57
CA ASP A 270 -2.70 -18.56 7.94
C ASP A 270 -3.37 -19.39 9.05
N VAL A 271 -4.13 -20.43 8.67
CA VAL A 271 -4.77 -21.40 9.56
C VAL A 271 -4.06 -22.74 9.44
N GLU A 272 -3.74 -23.37 10.56
CA GLU A 272 -3.06 -24.67 10.59
C GLU A 272 -3.97 -25.83 10.13
N PRO A 273 -3.43 -26.89 9.49
CA PRO A 273 -4.17 -28.10 9.23
C PRO A 273 -4.59 -28.81 10.52
N PRO A 274 -5.76 -29.47 10.55
CA PRO A 274 -6.07 -30.37 11.65
C PRO A 274 -5.01 -31.48 11.75
N LEU A 275 -4.64 -31.85 12.98
CA LEU A 275 -3.49 -32.71 13.31
C LEU A 275 -3.37 -34.00 12.49
N HIS A 276 -4.48 -34.62 12.10
CA HIS A 276 -4.49 -35.84 11.28
C HIS A 276 -4.02 -35.61 9.83
N GLN A 277 -4.26 -34.43 9.25
CA GLN A 277 -3.81 -34.07 7.91
C GLN A 277 -2.40 -33.46 7.88
N ALA A 278 -1.94 -32.88 8.99
CA ALA A 278 -0.55 -32.43 9.12
C ALA A 278 0.44 -33.59 8.91
N LEU A 279 0.11 -34.79 9.42
CA LEU A 279 0.90 -36.00 9.22
C LEU A 279 0.93 -36.48 7.77
N VAL A 280 -0.18 -36.38 7.04
CA VAL A 280 -0.26 -36.75 5.61
C VAL A 280 0.52 -35.76 4.74
N LEU A 281 0.42 -34.45 5.01
CA LEU A 281 1.20 -33.43 4.30
C LEU A 281 2.71 -33.57 4.57
N LEU A 282 3.10 -33.95 5.78
CA LEU A 282 4.50 -34.29 6.10
C LEU A 282 4.98 -35.55 5.37
N GLN A 283 4.11 -36.56 5.21
CA GLN A 283 4.40 -37.78 4.44
C GLN A 283 4.54 -37.50 2.93
N ASP A 284 3.74 -36.60 2.36
CA ASP A 284 3.84 -36.21 0.95
C ASP A 284 5.09 -35.35 0.66
N MET A 285 5.57 -34.57 1.64
CA MET A 285 6.80 -33.75 1.52
C MET A 285 8.08 -34.57 1.73
N ALA A 286 8.01 -35.60 2.58
CA ALA A 286 9.09 -36.56 2.79
C ALA A 286 8.84 -37.79 1.91
N GLY A 287 9.12 -37.69 0.60
CA GLY A 287 8.98 -38.81 -0.33
C GLY A 287 9.68 -40.08 0.17
N PHE A 288 8.93 -40.98 0.80
CA PHE A 288 9.41 -42.26 1.31
C PHE A 288 8.65 -43.38 0.63
N ALA A 289 9.43 -44.26 0.00
CA ALA A 289 9.00 -45.41 -0.76
C ALA A 289 8.16 -46.41 0.06
N PRO A 290 7.20 -47.11 -0.57
CA PRO A 290 6.40 -48.12 0.11
C PRO A 290 7.10 -49.48 0.03
N PHE A 291 7.92 -49.87 1.01
CA PHE A 291 8.25 -51.28 1.32
C PHE A 291 8.81 -51.23 2.76
N VAL A 292 8.30 -51.98 3.74
CA VAL A 292 8.55 -53.42 3.90
C VAL A 292 7.36 -54.09 4.58
N ASN A 293 6.91 -55.15 3.93
CA ASN A 293 6.05 -56.20 4.43
C ASN A 293 6.87 -57.05 5.42
N LEU A 294 6.46 -57.16 6.69
CA LEU A 294 7.01 -58.13 7.64
C LEU A 294 5.86 -58.87 8.30
N GLN A 295 5.40 -59.92 7.60
CA GLN A 295 5.00 -61.16 8.25
C GLN A 295 6.28 -61.80 8.78
N VAL A 296 6.44 -61.88 10.11
CA VAL A 296 6.69 -63.09 10.92
C VAL A 296 6.28 -62.75 12.35
#